data_AF-A0A6C0J1G4-F1
#
_entry.id   AF-A0A6C0J1G4-F1
#
_cell.length_a   1.000
_cell.length_b   1.000
_cell.length_c   1.000
_cell.angle_alpha   90.00
_cell.angle_beta   90.00
_cell.angle_gamma   90.00
#
_symmetry.space_group_name_H-M   'P 1'
#
loop_
_entity.id
_entity.type
_entity.pdbx_description
1 polymer ?
#
loop_
_entity_poly.entity_id
_entity_poly.type
_entity_poly.pdbx_seq_one_letter_code
_entity_poly.pdbx_strand_id
1 'polypeptide(L)'
;MPTQDNNGPYPYFWLVILLVIAVIVLLFAKPSPVTQTQTEPKRPVRTQTEPGSIGARPDTYDRLEGLNIDEAVDFLRKRSQRAQQIVPHFPSFPQVWLLPPRERGSYDSIGERYSIEFMELLFPGHRFRKARPCWLKNTLHKTNRCLELDGYCPELCLAIEYNGRQHYEWPNFTGMTWEEFERQRERDQFKAEACIKNNICLIRIPYTVPLERIPLAIYSKLLDSVPGLA
;
A
#
# COMPACT_ATOMS: atom_id res chain seq x y z
N MET A 1 72.89 -7.35 37.86
CA MET A 1 71.44 -7.57 37.63
C MET A 1 70.93 -6.39 36.80
N PRO A 2 70.37 -6.60 35.60
CA PRO A 2 70.14 -5.53 34.63
C PRO A 2 68.72 -4.94 34.62
N THR A 3 68.70 -3.62 34.38
CA THR A 3 67.77 -2.74 33.63
C THR A 3 66.26 -2.72 33.95
N GLN A 4 65.80 -1.56 34.46
CA GLN A 4 64.44 -1.07 34.34
C GLN A 4 64.18 -0.62 32.89
N ASP A 5 63.13 -1.16 32.28
CA ASP A 5 62.59 -0.69 31.00
C ASP A 5 61.32 0.13 31.27
N ASN A 6 61.24 1.30 30.63
CA ASN A 6 60.27 2.35 30.88
C ASN A 6 59.56 2.63 29.55
N ASN A 7 58.47 1.90 29.29
CA ASN A 7 57.64 2.08 28.09
C ASN A 7 56.16 2.20 28.50
N GLY A 8 55.70 3.45 28.60
CA GLY A 8 54.28 3.79 28.82
C GLY A 8 53.44 3.52 27.57
N PRO A 9 52.21 2.99 27.68
CA PRO A 9 51.50 2.47 26.53
C PRO A 9 50.62 3.55 25.84
N TYR A 10 50.83 3.69 24.52
CA TYR A 10 49.94 4.21 23.48
C TYR A 10 49.63 5.74 23.45
N PRO A 11 50.39 6.54 22.66
CA PRO A 11 50.13 7.98 22.46
C PRO A 11 48.83 8.30 21.69
N TYR A 12 48.11 7.27 21.22
CA TYR A 12 46.88 7.43 20.44
C TYR A 12 45.60 7.21 21.23
N PHE A 13 45.68 6.80 22.51
CA PHE A 13 44.50 6.52 23.34
C PHE A 13 43.63 7.77 23.55
N TRP A 14 44.27 8.92 23.77
CA TRP A 14 43.58 10.21 23.90
C TRP A 14 42.99 10.72 22.57
N LEU A 15 43.62 10.41 21.43
CA LEU A 15 43.10 10.76 20.11
C LEU A 15 41.84 9.96 19.75
N VAL A 16 41.78 8.68 20.13
CA VAL A 16 40.58 7.84 19.94
C VAL A 16 39.44 8.32 20.85
N ILE A 17 39.72 8.71 22.09
CA ILE A 17 38.71 9.27 23.00
C ILE A 17 38.14 10.59 22.47
N LEU A 18 38.98 11.49 21.94
CA LEU A 18 38.51 12.76 21.38
C LEU A 18 37.66 12.57 20.12
N LEU A 19 37.98 11.59 19.26
CA LEU A 19 37.16 11.23 18.09
C LEU A 19 35.79 10.67 18.50
N VAL A 20 35.73 9.83 19.53
CA VAL A 20 34.46 9.27 20.03
C VAL A 20 33.58 10.36 20.63
N ILE A 21 34.16 11.30 21.40
CA ILE A 21 33.41 12.44 21.96
C ILE A 21 32.90 13.37 20.85
N ALA A 22 33.70 13.64 19.81
CA ALA A 22 33.28 14.48 18.68
C ALA A 22 32.12 13.87 17.88
N VAL A 23 32.12 12.54 17.67
CA VAL A 23 31.01 11.82 17.02
C VAL A 23 29.75 11.84 17.87
N ILE A 24 29.86 11.70 19.18
CA ILE A 24 28.71 11.81 20.11
C ILE A 24 28.13 13.23 20.08
N VAL A 25 28.97 14.27 20.11
CA VAL A 25 28.50 15.68 20.03
C VAL A 25 27.81 15.97 18.70
N LEU A 26 28.28 15.40 17.59
CA LEU A 26 27.62 15.51 16.27
C LEU A 26 26.29 14.74 16.19
N LEU A 27 26.16 13.59 16.86
CA LEU A 27 24.92 12.80 16.90
C LEU A 27 23.85 13.39 17.84
N PHE A 28 24.24 14.23 18.82
CA PHE A 28 23.32 14.84 19.79
C PHE A 28 23.18 16.37 19.65
N ALA A 29 23.85 17.00 18.69
CA ALA A 29 23.63 18.40 18.33
C ALA A 29 22.21 18.55 17.76
N LYS A 30 21.28 19.04 18.59
CA LYS A 30 19.93 19.38 18.14
C LYS A 30 19.98 20.56 17.17
N PRO A 31 19.21 20.56 16.07
CA PRO A 31 19.07 21.74 15.25
C PRO A 31 18.43 22.88 16.07
N SER A 32 18.94 24.09 15.88
CA SER A 32 18.40 25.33 16.47
C SER A 32 16.92 25.52 16.09
N PRO A 33 16.10 26.11 16.97
CA PRO A 33 14.71 26.35 16.68
C PRO A 33 14.60 27.42 15.57
N VAL A 34 14.00 27.03 14.44
CA VAL A 34 13.58 27.98 13.42
C VAL A 34 12.40 28.77 13.97
N THR A 35 12.58 30.10 14.03
CA THR A 35 11.56 31.09 14.39
C THR A 35 10.31 30.91 13.52
N GLN A 36 9.17 30.66 14.16
CA GLN A 36 7.86 30.60 13.49
C GLN A 36 7.38 32.02 13.20
N THR A 37 7.33 32.39 11.92
CA THR A 37 6.52 33.51 11.45
C THR A 37 5.10 33.01 11.22
N GLN A 38 4.16 33.54 12.00
CA GLN A 38 2.72 33.29 11.84
C GLN A 38 2.28 33.76 10.44
N THR A 39 1.64 32.87 9.68
CA THR A 39 0.85 33.25 8.50
C THR A 39 -0.53 32.59 8.60
N GLU A 40 -1.56 33.42 8.36
CA GLU A 40 -2.99 33.15 8.46
C GLU A 40 -3.49 31.88 7.76
N PRO A 41 -4.63 31.32 8.19
CA PRO A 41 -5.22 30.14 7.56
C PRO A 41 -5.77 30.48 6.18
N LYS A 42 -5.09 29.97 5.13
CA LYS A 42 -5.60 29.96 3.77
C LYS A 42 -6.79 28.98 3.67
N ARG A 43 -7.84 29.43 2.96
CA ARG A 43 -9.05 28.68 2.57
C ARG A 43 -8.74 27.27 2.05
N PRO A 44 -9.68 26.32 2.18
CA PRO A 44 -9.48 24.93 1.81
C PRO A 44 -9.10 24.81 0.32
N VAL A 45 -7.93 24.23 0.10
CA VAL A 45 -7.40 23.88 -1.21
C VAL A 45 -8.11 22.62 -1.71
N ARG A 46 -8.60 22.70 -2.93
CA ARG A 46 -9.24 21.65 -3.73
C ARG A 46 -8.29 20.45 -3.91
N THR A 47 -8.86 19.26 -3.65
CA THR A 47 -8.45 17.89 -3.98
C THR A 47 -7.07 17.69 -4.62
N GLN A 48 -6.19 16.95 -3.93
CA GLN A 48 -5.10 16.23 -4.58
C GLN A 48 -5.38 14.73 -4.48
N THR A 49 -5.89 14.16 -5.57
CA THR A 49 -5.54 12.80 -5.99
C THR A 49 -4.03 12.66 -5.93
N GLU A 50 -3.51 11.56 -5.38
CA GLU A 50 -2.06 11.30 -5.43
C GLU A 50 -1.58 11.48 -6.88
N PRO A 51 -0.56 12.31 -7.12
CA PRO A 51 -0.07 12.53 -8.48
C PRO A 51 0.57 11.23 -8.96
N GLY A 52 -0.15 10.51 -9.81
CA GLY A 52 0.47 9.59 -10.75
C GLY A 52 1.63 10.31 -11.42
N SER A 53 2.79 9.64 -11.45
CA SER A 53 4.01 10.16 -12.07
C SER A 53 3.68 10.78 -13.42
N ILE A 54 4.06 12.05 -13.62
CA ILE A 54 3.93 12.75 -14.89
C ILE A 54 4.60 11.88 -15.98
N GLY A 55 3.79 11.22 -16.81
CA GLY A 55 4.24 10.25 -17.82
C GLY A 55 3.75 8.79 -17.67
N ALA A 56 2.98 8.45 -16.63
CA ALA A 56 2.37 7.12 -16.52
C ALA A 56 1.28 6.92 -17.60
N ARG A 57 1.32 5.78 -18.29
CA ARG A 57 0.21 5.37 -19.18
C ARG A 57 -1.05 5.23 -18.32
N PRO A 58 -2.23 5.69 -18.82
CA PRO A 58 -3.49 5.50 -18.10
C PRO A 58 -3.72 4.01 -17.85
N ASP A 59 -4.13 3.70 -16.62
CA ASP A 59 -4.37 2.33 -16.21
C ASP A 59 -5.58 1.75 -16.98
N THR A 60 -5.76 0.43 -16.95
CA THR A 60 -6.85 -0.18 -17.75
C THR A 60 -8.23 0.29 -17.27
N TYR A 61 -8.37 0.71 -16.01
CA TYR A 61 -9.65 1.20 -15.47
C TYR A 61 -9.98 2.62 -15.95
N ASP A 62 -9.00 3.51 -16.06
CA ASP A 62 -9.16 4.86 -16.63
C ASP A 62 -9.74 4.80 -18.05
N ARG A 63 -9.34 3.79 -18.84
CA ARG A 63 -9.85 3.59 -20.21
C ARG A 63 -11.32 3.19 -20.28
N LEU A 64 -11.93 2.84 -19.15
CA LEU A 64 -13.35 2.50 -19.06
C LEU A 64 -14.22 3.74 -18.75
N GLU A 65 -13.61 4.91 -18.58
CA GLU A 65 -14.35 6.15 -18.36
C GLU A 65 -15.33 6.42 -19.50
N GLY A 66 -16.56 6.80 -19.16
CA GLY A 66 -17.64 7.03 -20.11
C GLY A 66 -18.33 5.78 -20.65
N LEU A 67 -17.76 4.58 -20.46
CA LEU A 67 -18.42 3.32 -20.86
C LEU A 67 -19.49 2.92 -19.84
N ASN A 68 -20.61 2.42 -20.35
CA ASN A 68 -21.56 1.69 -19.52
C ASN A 68 -20.98 0.33 -19.07
N ILE A 69 -21.68 -0.36 -18.16
CA ILE A 69 -21.18 -1.61 -17.57
C ILE A 69 -20.95 -2.68 -18.64
N ASP A 70 -21.87 -2.86 -19.57
CA ASP A 70 -21.78 -3.92 -20.59
C ASP A 70 -20.62 -3.65 -21.57
N GLU A 71 -20.47 -2.39 -22.01
CA GLU A 71 -19.36 -1.96 -22.85
C GLU A 71 -18.00 -2.17 -22.16
N ALA A 72 -17.91 -1.83 -20.88
CA ALA A 72 -16.70 -2.02 -20.09
C ALA A 72 -16.37 -3.50 -19.91
N VAL A 73 -17.37 -4.34 -19.63
CA VAL A 73 -17.21 -5.80 -19.53
C VAL A 73 -16.70 -6.38 -20.84
N ASP A 74 -17.28 -5.99 -21.97
CA ASP A 74 -16.86 -6.47 -23.29
C ASP A 74 -15.43 -6.02 -23.64
N PHE A 75 -15.06 -4.79 -23.27
CA PHE A 75 -13.69 -4.32 -23.40
C PHE A 75 -12.70 -5.17 -22.59
N LEU A 76 -13.02 -5.44 -21.32
CA LEU A 76 -12.17 -6.25 -20.44
C LEU A 76 -12.07 -7.71 -20.91
N ARG A 77 -13.16 -8.30 -21.42
CA ARG A 77 -13.15 -9.65 -22.01
C ARG A 77 -12.21 -9.75 -23.21
N LYS A 78 -12.21 -8.76 -24.10
CA LYS A 78 -11.29 -8.73 -25.24
C LYS A 78 -9.83 -8.63 -24.79
N ARG A 79 -9.52 -7.83 -23.75
CA ARG A 79 -8.16 -7.77 -23.16
C ARG A 79 -7.78 -9.08 -22.44
N SER A 80 -8.73 -9.72 -21.76
CA SER A 80 -8.53 -11.02 -21.10
C SER A 80 -8.05 -12.11 -22.07
N GLN A 81 -8.64 -12.18 -23.27
CA GLN A 81 -8.21 -13.15 -24.30
C GLN A 81 -6.74 -12.96 -24.69
N ARG A 82 -6.26 -11.71 -24.78
CA ARG A 82 -4.84 -11.41 -25.02
C ARG A 82 -3.97 -11.75 -23.81
N ALA A 83 -4.46 -11.45 -22.60
CA ALA A 83 -3.78 -11.83 -21.36
C ALA A 83 -3.55 -13.35 -21.27
N GLN A 84 -4.55 -14.14 -21.67
CA GLN A 84 -4.48 -15.60 -21.67
C GLN A 84 -3.49 -16.18 -22.69
N GLN A 85 -3.17 -15.43 -23.75
CA GLN A 85 -2.09 -15.81 -24.68
C GLN A 85 -0.70 -15.64 -24.06
N ILE A 86 -0.54 -14.73 -23.10
CA ILE A 86 0.72 -14.45 -22.38
C ILE A 86 0.82 -15.32 -21.13
N VAL A 87 -0.28 -15.43 -20.38
CA VAL A 87 -0.41 -16.17 -19.13
C VAL A 87 -1.55 -17.18 -19.29
N PRO A 88 -1.27 -18.45 -19.66
CA PRO A 88 -2.29 -19.44 -20.02
C PRO A 88 -3.39 -19.72 -18.98
N HIS A 89 -3.16 -19.34 -17.72
CA HIS A 89 -4.09 -19.51 -16.61
C HIS A 89 -4.66 -18.19 -16.07
N PHE A 90 -4.54 -17.09 -16.82
CA PHE A 90 -5.17 -15.83 -16.42
C PHE A 90 -6.70 -15.98 -16.37
N PRO A 91 -7.37 -15.54 -15.29
CA PRO A 91 -8.81 -15.76 -15.11
C PRO A 91 -9.60 -15.02 -16.19
N SER A 92 -10.59 -15.67 -16.78
CA SER A 92 -11.55 -14.98 -17.66
C SER A 92 -12.46 -14.05 -16.85
N PHE A 93 -12.89 -12.94 -17.46
CA PHE A 93 -13.92 -12.11 -16.83
C PHE A 93 -15.22 -12.93 -16.72
N PRO A 94 -15.87 -12.99 -15.54
CA PRO A 94 -17.06 -13.82 -15.33
C PRO A 94 -18.19 -13.51 -16.33
N GLN A 95 -18.97 -14.53 -16.70
CA GLN A 95 -20.16 -14.33 -17.53
C GLN A 95 -21.27 -13.60 -16.76
N VAL A 96 -21.38 -13.91 -15.48
CA VAL A 96 -22.34 -13.32 -14.56
C VAL A 96 -21.76 -12.05 -13.96
N TRP A 97 -22.51 -10.96 -14.04
CA TRP A 97 -22.23 -9.77 -13.29
C TRP A 97 -22.60 -10.00 -11.81
N LEU A 98 -21.60 -10.03 -10.94
CA LEU A 98 -21.85 -10.09 -9.50
C LEU A 98 -22.50 -8.76 -9.10
N LEU A 99 -23.58 -8.81 -8.33
CA LEU A 99 -24.18 -7.60 -7.76
C LEU A 99 -23.56 -7.34 -6.39
N PRO A 100 -23.45 -6.07 -5.96
CA PRO A 100 -22.97 -5.77 -4.64
C PRO A 100 -23.88 -6.42 -3.58
N PRO A 101 -23.30 -6.93 -2.48
CA PRO A 101 -24.06 -7.64 -1.47
C PRO A 101 -25.04 -6.70 -0.77
N ARG A 102 -26.31 -7.13 -0.68
CA ARG A 102 -27.47 -6.30 -0.27
C ARG A 102 -27.62 -6.11 1.24
N GLU A 103 -27.06 -7.02 2.04
CA GLU A 103 -27.25 -7.03 3.49
C GLU A 103 -26.11 -6.30 4.21
N ARG A 104 -26.43 -5.56 5.28
CA ARG A 104 -25.41 -5.13 6.26
C ARG A 104 -25.06 -6.31 7.16
N GLY A 105 -24.34 -7.29 6.61
CA GLY A 105 -23.68 -8.35 7.37
C GLY A 105 -22.26 -7.93 7.79
N SER A 106 -21.88 -8.28 9.04
CA SER A 106 -20.59 -8.05 9.71
C SER A 106 -20.14 -6.58 9.92
N TYR A 107 -19.06 -6.40 10.69
CA TYR A 107 -18.37 -5.11 10.89
C TYR A 107 -17.59 -4.64 9.66
N ASP A 108 -17.52 -5.46 8.60
CA ASP A 108 -16.71 -5.19 7.41
C ASP A 108 -17.44 -4.22 6.48
N SER A 109 -16.68 -3.42 5.73
CA SER A 109 -17.29 -2.50 4.76
C SER A 109 -17.89 -3.28 3.58
N ILE A 110 -18.96 -2.75 2.98
CA ILE A 110 -19.58 -3.37 1.80
C ILE A 110 -18.57 -3.52 0.65
N GLY A 111 -17.71 -2.52 0.45
CA GLY A 111 -16.68 -2.54 -0.60
C GLY A 111 -15.62 -3.61 -0.36
N GLU A 112 -15.20 -3.80 0.89
CA GLU A 112 -14.26 -4.86 1.27
C GLU A 112 -14.83 -6.25 1.00
N ARG A 113 -16.05 -6.52 1.51
CA ARG A 113 -16.73 -7.79 1.27
C ARG A 113 -16.94 -8.04 -0.22
N TYR A 114 -17.40 -7.04 -0.96
CA TYR A 114 -17.65 -7.17 -2.40
C TYR A 114 -16.37 -7.44 -3.18
N SER A 115 -15.26 -6.81 -2.79
CA SER A 115 -13.95 -7.05 -3.40
C SER A 115 -13.48 -8.49 -3.17
N ILE A 116 -13.63 -9.02 -1.96
CA ILE A 116 -13.29 -10.41 -1.61
C ILE A 116 -14.18 -11.40 -2.38
N GLU A 117 -15.50 -11.20 -2.37
CA GLU A 117 -16.45 -12.06 -3.09
C GLU A 117 -16.14 -12.12 -4.59
N PHE A 118 -15.81 -10.97 -5.19
CA PHE A 118 -15.43 -10.93 -6.61
C PHE A 118 -14.09 -11.63 -6.88
N MET A 119 -13.09 -11.50 -5.99
CA MET A 119 -11.83 -12.25 -6.11
C MET A 119 -12.08 -13.76 -6.01
N GLU A 120 -12.91 -14.24 -5.09
CA GLU A 120 -13.26 -15.66 -4.98
C GLU A 120 -14.06 -16.17 -6.20
N LEU A 121 -14.87 -15.31 -6.84
CA LEU A 121 -15.53 -15.62 -8.10
C LEU A 121 -14.53 -15.76 -9.27
N LEU A 122 -13.51 -14.89 -9.32
CA LEU A 122 -12.47 -14.94 -10.35
C LEU A 122 -11.55 -16.17 -10.23
N PHE A 123 -11.33 -16.65 -9.00
CA PHE A 123 -10.44 -17.77 -8.70
C PHE A 123 -11.19 -18.90 -7.98
N PRO A 124 -12.04 -19.67 -8.69
CA PRO A 124 -12.76 -20.79 -8.10
C PRO A 124 -11.84 -21.76 -7.35
N GLY A 125 -12.29 -22.22 -6.18
CA GLY A 125 -11.54 -23.11 -5.31
C GLY A 125 -10.57 -22.41 -4.35
N HIS A 126 -10.25 -21.14 -4.57
CA HIS A 126 -9.37 -20.36 -3.70
C HIS A 126 -10.18 -19.50 -2.72
N ARG A 127 -9.59 -19.15 -1.59
CA ARG A 127 -10.22 -18.31 -0.56
C ARG A 127 -9.35 -17.09 -0.27
N PHE A 128 -10.01 -15.95 -0.10
CA PHE A 128 -9.39 -14.71 0.32
C PHE A 128 -9.86 -14.40 1.74
N ARG A 129 -8.92 -14.35 2.68
CA ARG A 129 -9.21 -14.15 4.10
C ARG A 129 -8.45 -12.97 4.66
N LYS A 130 -9.03 -12.31 5.66
CA LYS A 130 -8.27 -11.39 6.53
C LYS A 130 -7.07 -12.12 7.11
N ALA A 131 -5.89 -11.56 6.91
CA ALA A 131 -4.66 -12.19 7.36
C ALA A 131 -3.71 -11.14 7.94
N ARG A 132 -2.94 -11.55 8.95
CA ARG A 132 -1.81 -10.76 9.49
C ARG A 132 -0.52 -11.56 9.33
N PRO A 133 0.01 -11.70 8.10
CA PRO A 133 1.15 -12.57 7.85
C PRO A 133 2.37 -12.15 8.66
N CYS A 134 3.16 -13.11 9.12
CA CYS A 134 4.34 -12.83 9.97
C CYS A 134 5.39 -11.97 9.28
N TRP A 135 5.48 -12.02 7.95
CA TRP A 135 6.36 -11.19 7.12
C TRP A 135 5.85 -9.73 6.99
N LEU A 136 4.57 -9.47 7.26
CA LEU A 136 3.97 -8.13 7.22
C LEU A 136 4.12 -7.41 8.57
N LYS A 137 5.29 -7.53 9.18
CA LYS A 137 5.55 -7.01 10.53
C LYS A 137 5.89 -5.53 10.48
N ASN A 138 5.09 -4.69 11.13
CA ASN A 138 5.35 -3.25 11.18
C ASN A 138 6.57 -2.94 12.06
N THR A 139 7.68 -2.63 11.42
CA THR A 139 8.93 -2.24 12.06
C THR A 139 9.08 -0.73 12.26
N LEU A 140 8.20 0.09 11.65
CA LEU A 140 8.32 1.56 11.61
C LEU A 140 8.14 2.23 12.98
N HIS A 141 7.26 1.71 13.85
CA HIS A 141 6.87 2.41 15.08
C HIS A 141 6.98 1.58 16.36
N LYS A 142 7.90 0.60 16.41
CA LYS A 142 8.18 -0.26 17.59
C LYS A 142 6.98 -1.06 18.14
N THR A 143 5.80 -0.99 17.53
CA THR A 143 4.63 -1.80 17.95
C THR A 143 4.86 -3.29 17.72
N ASN A 144 5.75 -3.64 16.78
CA ASN A 144 6.17 -5.02 16.48
C ASN A 144 5.01 -5.95 16.10
N ARG A 145 3.85 -5.38 15.72
CA ARG A 145 2.65 -6.10 15.32
C ARG A 145 2.62 -6.28 13.80
N CYS A 146 2.07 -7.40 13.34
CA CYS A 146 1.82 -7.61 11.92
C CYS A 146 0.61 -6.77 11.48
N LEU A 147 0.74 -6.09 10.34
CA LEU A 147 -0.39 -5.41 9.72
C LEU A 147 -1.33 -6.45 9.11
N GLU A 148 -2.58 -6.04 8.92
CA GLU A 148 -3.63 -6.86 8.33
C GLU A 148 -3.75 -6.61 6.85
N LEU A 149 -4.08 -7.66 6.09
CA LEU A 149 -4.59 -7.59 4.73
C LEU A 149 -6.07 -7.94 4.75
N ASP A 150 -6.91 -7.20 4.01
CA ASP A 150 -8.36 -7.43 3.98
C ASP A 150 -8.71 -8.81 3.38
N GLY A 151 -8.08 -9.14 2.25
CA GLY A 151 -8.18 -10.45 1.63
C GLY A 151 -6.82 -10.93 1.14
N TYR A 152 -6.33 -12.04 1.67
CA TYR A 152 -5.07 -12.66 1.23
C TYR A 152 -5.29 -14.12 0.84
N CYS A 153 -4.75 -14.50 -0.30
CA CYS A 153 -4.68 -15.88 -0.79
C CYS A 153 -3.20 -16.27 -1.01
N PRO A 154 -2.59 -17.01 -0.05
CA PRO A 154 -1.19 -17.42 -0.16
C PRO A 154 -0.90 -18.29 -1.38
N GLU A 155 -1.85 -19.15 -1.76
CA GLU A 155 -1.70 -20.10 -2.88
C GLU A 155 -1.55 -19.40 -4.23
N LEU A 156 -2.19 -18.24 -4.39
CA LEU A 156 -2.13 -17.43 -5.60
C LEU A 156 -1.09 -16.30 -5.52
N CYS A 157 -0.45 -16.10 -4.37
CA CYS A 157 0.36 -14.91 -4.09
C CYS A 157 -0.40 -13.60 -4.38
N LEU A 158 -1.71 -13.57 -4.07
CA LEU A 158 -2.58 -12.41 -4.30
C LEU A 158 -3.10 -11.84 -2.99
N ALA A 159 -3.13 -10.52 -2.90
CA ALA A 159 -3.78 -9.79 -1.83
C ALA A 159 -4.71 -8.70 -2.40
N ILE A 160 -5.77 -8.39 -1.69
CA ILE A 160 -6.70 -7.30 -1.99
C ILE A 160 -6.93 -6.44 -0.76
N GLU A 161 -6.99 -5.13 -0.96
CA GLU A 161 -7.30 -4.10 0.04
C GLU A 161 -8.39 -3.16 -0.50
N TYR A 162 -9.39 -2.89 0.33
CA TYR A 162 -10.38 -1.85 0.07
C TYR A 162 -10.11 -0.66 0.99
N ASN A 163 -9.56 0.41 0.41
CA ASN A 163 -9.16 1.58 1.18
C ASN A 163 -10.34 2.55 1.33
N GLY A 164 -10.89 2.61 2.54
CA GLY A 164 -11.93 3.58 2.92
C GLY A 164 -11.46 5.05 2.84
N ARG A 165 -12.42 5.98 2.95
CA ARG A 165 -12.15 7.44 2.94
C ARG A 165 -11.10 7.88 3.97
N GLN A 166 -11.05 7.19 5.11
CA GLN A 166 -10.07 7.49 6.16
C GLN A 166 -8.60 7.35 5.72
N HIS A 167 -8.31 6.66 4.63
CA HIS A 167 -6.96 6.52 4.10
C HIS A 167 -6.48 7.73 3.27
N TYR A 168 -7.40 8.61 2.86
CA TYR A 168 -7.11 9.66 1.87
C TYR A 168 -7.36 11.07 2.38
N GLU A 169 -8.25 11.24 3.35
CA GLU A 169 -8.68 12.56 3.81
C GLU A 169 -8.40 12.75 5.28
N TRP A 170 -7.92 13.94 5.64
CA TRP A 170 -7.84 14.41 7.01
C TRP A 170 -8.64 15.70 7.16
N PRO A 171 -9.43 15.87 8.24
CA PRO A 171 -9.73 14.88 9.30
C PRO A 171 -10.78 13.85 8.84
N ASN A 172 -10.62 12.57 9.23
CA ASN A 172 -11.49 11.46 8.81
C ASN A 172 -12.49 10.97 9.88
N PHE A 173 -12.14 11.04 11.18
CA PHE A 173 -13.02 10.75 12.30
C PHE A 173 -12.73 11.67 13.48
N THR A 174 -13.72 11.80 14.38
CA THR A 174 -13.63 12.65 15.56
C THR A 174 -12.46 12.24 16.44
N GLY A 175 -11.44 13.11 16.54
CA GLY A 175 -10.30 12.91 17.44
C GLY A 175 -9.02 12.36 16.81
N MET A 176 -8.98 12.06 15.50
CA MET A 176 -7.73 11.64 14.85
C MET A 176 -6.74 12.81 14.73
N THR A 177 -5.51 12.63 15.22
CA THR A 177 -4.45 13.63 15.04
C THR A 177 -3.83 13.55 13.65
N TRP A 178 -3.18 14.62 13.22
CA TRP A 178 -2.44 14.63 11.95
C TRP A 178 -1.34 13.55 11.91
N GLU A 179 -0.64 13.35 13.03
CA GLU A 179 0.40 12.34 13.16
C GLU A 179 -0.15 10.91 13.08
N GLU A 180 -1.39 10.68 13.51
CA GLU A 180 -2.05 9.38 13.36
C GLU A 180 -2.44 9.13 11.90
N PHE A 181 -2.88 10.17 11.19
CA PHE A 181 -3.17 10.11 9.76
C PHE A 181 -1.92 9.80 8.93
N GLU A 182 -0.83 10.53 9.16
CA GLU A 182 0.45 10.27 8.48
C GLU A 182 0.98 8.86 8.79
N ARG A 183 0.88 8.39 10.05
CA ARG A 183 1.21 7.00 10.41
C ARG A 183 0.31 5.97 9.72
N GLN A 184 -0.91 6.31 9.33
CA GLN A 184 -1.74 5.42 8.52
C GLN A 184 -1.24 5.34 7.08
N ARG A 185 -0.86 6.47 6.48
CA ARG A 185 -0.26 6.51 5.14
C ARG A 185 1.08 5.77 5.08
N GLU A 186 1.93 5.93 6.09
CA GLU A 186 3.19 5.20 6.22
C GLU A 186 2.97 3.68 6.29
N ARG A 187 1.93 3.24 7.02
CA ARG A 187 1.56 1.81 7.09
C ARG A 187 1.05 1.29 5.74
N ASP A 188 0.23 2.05 5.03
CA ASP A 188 -0.27 1.66 3.71
C ASP A 188 0.86 1.53 2.69
N GLN A 189 1.82 2.47 2.71
CA GLN A 189 3.02 2.40 1.89
C GLN A 189 3.87 1.17 2.25
N PHE A 190 4.09 0.93 3.54
CA PHE A 190 4.81 -0.26 4.01
C PHE A 190 4.15 -1.57 3.56
N LYS A 191 2.79 -1.65 3.58
CA LYS A 191 2.08 -2.84 3.06
C LYS A 191 2.41 -3.09 1.60
N ALA A 192 2.36 -2.05 0.76
CA ALA A 192 2.65 -2.17 -0.66
C ALA A 192 4.08 -2.68 -0.90
N GLU A 193 5.07 -2.07 -0.23
CA GLU A 193 6.47 -2.48 -0.33
C GLU A 193 6.72 -3.89 0.18
N ALA A 194 6.08 -4.28 1.29
CA ALA A 194 6.20 -5.62 1.85
C ALA A 194 5.60 -6.68 0.93
N CYS A 195 4.46 -6.39 0.27
CA CYS A 195 3.88 -7.31 -0.70
C CYS A 195 4.82 -7.51 -1.89
N ILE A 196 5.38 -6.44 -2.45
CA ILE A 196 6.37 -6.52 -3.55
C ILE A 196 7.57 -7.37 -3.13
N LYS A 197 8.15 -7.11 -1.95
CA LYS A 197 9.32 -7.87 -1.43
C LYS A 197 9.03 -9.37 -1.24
N ASN A 198 7.78 -9.74 -1.01
CA ASN A 198 7.35 -11.12 -0.81
C ASN A 198 6.72 -11.74 -2.07
N ASN A 199 6.86 -11.11 -3.24
CA ASN A 199 6.27 -11.55 -4.51
C ASN A 199 4.75 -11.70 -4.46
N ILE A 200 4.07 -10.81 -3.73
CA ILE A 200 2.62 -10.77 -3.61
C ILE A 200 2.09 -9.63 -4.46
N CYS A 201 1.17 -9.93 -5.39
CA CYS A 201 0.45 -8.91 -6.13
C CYS A 201 -0.65 -8.34 -5.22
N LEU A 202 -0.51 -7.05 -4.86
CA LEU A 202 -1.48 -6.33 -4.04
C LEU A 202 -2.41 -5.48 -4.91
N ILE A 203 -3.70 -5.82 -4.93
CA ILE A 203 -4.75 -5.05 -5.59
C ILE A 203 -5.37 -4.09 -4.57
N ARG A 204 -5.24 -2.78 -4.79
CA ARG A 204 -5.85 -1.75 -3.93
C ARG A 204 -7.03 -1.10 -4.63
N ILE A 205 -8.19 -1.10 -3.99
CA ILE A 205 -9.41 -0.46 -4.49
C ILE A 205 -9.76 0.73 -3.59
N PRO A 206 -9.67 1.98 -4.07
CA PRO A 206 -10.04 3.14 -3.28
C PRO A 206 -11.56 3.27 -3.17
N TYR A 207 -12.04 3.84 -2.06
CA TYR A 207 -13.47 4.11 -1.82
C TYR A 207 -14.14 5.00 -2.88
N THR A 208 -13.34 5.70 -3.69
CA THR A 208 -13.82 6.56 -4.79
C THR A 208 -14.32 5.75 -5.99
N VAL A 209 -14.00 4.46 -6.09
CA VAL A 209 -14.57 3.56 -7.09
C VAL A 209 -16.04 3.32 -6.74
N PRO A 210 -17.00 3.65 -7.63
CA PRO A 210 -18.41 3.35 -7.40
C PRO A 210 -18.58 1.85 -7.14
N LEU A 211 -19.46 1.51 -6.20
CA LEU A 211 -19.59 0.15 -5.69
C LEU A 211 -19.79 -0.83 -6.84
N GLU A 212 -20.73 -0.56 -7.74
CA GLU A 212 -21.01 -1.35 -8.93
C GLU A 212 -19.81 -1.52 -9.87
N ARG A 213 -18.83 -0.60 -9.89
CA ARG A 213 -17.64 -0.68 -10.75
C ARG A 213 -16.45 -1.35 -10.09
N ILE A 214 -16.54 -1.78 -8.82
CA ILE A 214 -15.47 -2.54 -8.14
C ILE A 214 -14.99 -3.75 -8.95
N PRO A 215 -15.86 -4.61 -9.52
CA PRO A 215 -15.43 -5.71 -10.39
C PRO A 215 -14.54 -5.28 -11.56
N LEU A 216 -14.89 -4.17 -12.21
CA LEU A 216 -14.12 -3.62 -13.33
C LEU A 216 -12.76 -3.14 -12.83
N ALA A 217 -12.72 -2.42 -11.71
CA ALA A 217 -11.47 -1.90 -11.14
C ALA A 217 -10.51 -3.03 -10.73
N ILE A 218 -11.02 -4.07 -10.07
CA ILE A 218 -10.22 -5.25 -9.70
C ILE A 218 -9.66 -5.92 -10.94
N TYR A 219 -10.52 -6.19 -11.93
CA TYR A 219 -10.11 -6.92 -13.12
C TYR A 219 -9.14 -6.11 -14.00
N SER A 220 -9.33 -4.80 -14.11
CA SER A 220 -8.38 -3.90 -14.76
C SER A 220 -6.99 -3.98 -14.11
N LYS A 221 -6.91 -3.95 -12.77
CA LYS A 221 -5.62 -4.05 -12.05
C LYS A 221 -4.95 -5.40 -12.26
N LEU A 222 -5.73 -6.49 -12.34
CA LEU A 222 -5.21 -7.80 -12.72
C LEU A 222 -4.63 -7.78 -14.14
N LEU A 223 -5.33 -7.19 -15.11
CA LEU A 223 -4.80 -7.07 -16.49
C LEU A 223 -3.53 -6.22 -16.53
N ASP A 224 -3.48 -5.11 -15.80
CA ASP A 224 -2.29 -4.25 -15.74
C ASP A 224 -1.08 -4.94 -15.11
N SER A 225 -1.31 -5.98 -14.30
CA SER A 225 -0.24 -6.83 -13.74
C SER A 225 0.34 -7.84 -14.73
N VAL A 226 -0.29 -8.06 -15.88
CA VAL A 226 0.18 -9.00 -16.90
C VAL A 226 1.33 -8.39 -17.70
N PRO A 227 2.55 -8.97 -17.67
CA PRO A 227 3.69 -8.42 -18.39
C PRO A 227 3.44 -8.34 -19.90
N GLY A 228 3.67 -7.18 -20.50
CA GLY A 228 3.60 -7.01 -21.95
C GLY A 228 2.18 -6.83 -22.54
N LEU A 229 1.14 -6.71 -21.73
CA LEU A 229 -0.25 -6.57 -22.19
C LEU A 229 -0.66 -5.15 -22.64
N ALA A 230 0.28 -4.20 -22.69
CA ALA A 230 0.01 -2.76 -22.90
C ALA A 230 -1.02 -2.44 -24.01
#